data_AF-A0A394DLM7-F1
#
_entry.id   AF-A0A394DLM7-F1
#
_cell.length_a   1.000
_cell.length_b   1.000
_cell.length_c   1.000
_cell.angle_alpha   90.00
_cell.angle_beta   90.00
_cell.angle_gamma   90.00
#
_symmetry.space_group_name_H-M   'P 1'
#
loop_
_entity.id
_entity.type
_entity.pdbx_description
1 polymer ?
#
loop_
_entity_poly.entity_id
_entity_poly.type
_entity_poly.pdbx_seq_one_letter_code
_entity_poly.pdbx_strand_id
1 'polypeptide(L)'
;MHAPWYNSYYNHYMEGEPMRVVFESLFVKYKVDVVFAGHVHAYERSERVSNDKYNITNGICTPVKDISAPVYITNGDGGNLEGLATNMTQPQPSYSAYREASFGHGTLYIKNRTHAHYSWNRNQDGYAVEADKLWLFNRYWNPLDDSTTHIP
;
A
#
# COMPACT_ATOMS: atom_id res chain seq x y z
N MET A 1 4.90 7.74 6.22
CA MET A 1 4.00 8.86 6.64
C MET A 1 2.97 8.30 7.61
N HIS A 2 2.15 9.11 8.29
CA HIS A 2 1.13 8.54 9.21
C HIS A 2 -0.17 8.21 8.47
N ALA A 3 -0.86 9.20 7.92
CA ALA A 3 -2.10 9.02 7.17
C ALA A 3 -1.83 8.42 5.76
N PRO A 4 -2.50 7.31 5.38
CA PRO A 4 -2.35 6.71 4.06
C PRO A 4 -3.03 7.53 2.96
N TRP A 5 -2.42 7.58 1.78
CA TRP A 5 -3.01 8.21 0.58
C TRP A 5 -3.98 7.29 -0.15
N TYR A 6 -3.62 6.01 -0.23
CA TYR A 6 -4.48 4.95 -0.73
C TYR A 6 -4.99 4.15 0.46
N ASN A 7 -6.29 4.27 0.71
CA ASN A 7 -6.98 3.64 1.83
C ASN A 7 -8.39 3.26 1.37
N SER A 8 -8.73 1.97 1.44
CA SER A 8 -10.07 1.47 1.10
C SER A 8 -10.85 1.01 2.34
N TYR A 9 -10.46 1.45 3.53
CA TYR A 9 -11.27 1.41 4.74
C TYR A 9 -12.11 2.68 4.88
N TYR A 10 -13.28 2.57 5.52
CA TYR A 10 -14.12 3.73 5.82
C TYR A 10 -13.48 4.67 6.85
N ASN A 11 -12.78 4.11 7.84
CA ASN A 11 -12.00 4.90 8.79
C ASN A 11 -10.93 5.70 8.05
N HIS A 12 -10.92 7.02 8.25
CA HIS A 12 -9.95 7.93 7.63
C HIS A 12 -9.95 7.90 6.09
N TYR A 13 -11.09 7.52 5.49
CA TYR A 13 -11.24 7.48 4.04
C TYR A 13 -11.00 8.87 3.44
N MET A 14 -10.12 8.94 2.44
CA MET A 14 -9.71 10.18 1.76
C MET A 14 -9.01 11.24 2.63
N GLU A 15 -8.64 10.94 3.88
CA GLU A 15 -7.95 11.91 4.75
C GLU A 15 -6.55 12.27 4.21
N GLY A 16 -5.88 11.34 3.51
CA GLY A 16 -4.58 11.56 2.88
C GLY A 16 -4.60 12.40 1.59
N GLU A 17 -5.77 12.71 1.02
CA GLU A 17 -5.89 13.38 -0.28
C GLU A 17 -5.14 14.71 -0.38
N PRO A 18 -5.17 15.63 0.61
CA PRO A 18 -4.44 16.89 0.52
C PRO A 18 -2.93 16.69 0.34
N MET A 19 -2.37 15.68 0.98
CA MET A 19 -0.95 15.35 0.84
C MET A 19 -0.67 14.63 -0.48
N ARG A 20 -1.54 13.72 -0.91
CA ARG A 20 -1.43 12.99 -2.18
C ARG A 20 -1.34 13.96 -3.37
N VAL A 21 -2.25 14.94 -3.46
CA VAL A 21 -2.29 15.92 -4.57
C VAL A 21 -0.99 16.71 -4.70
N VAL A 22 -0.29 16.97 -3.59
CA VAL A 22 0.95 17.74 -3.58
C VAL A 22 2.17 16.87 -3.91
N PHE A 23 2.23 15.64 -3.39
CA PHE A 23 3.48 14.86 -3.37
C PHE A 23 3.49 13.62 -4.26
N GLU A 24 2.34 13.09 -4.68
CA GLU A 24 2.27 11.84 -5.45
C GLU A 24 3.06 11.92 -6.76
N SER A 25 2.94 13.03 -7.50
CA SER A 25 3.69 13.23 -8.74
C SER A 25 5.21 13.21 -8.52
N LEU A 26 5.69 13.67 -7.35
CA LEU A 26 7.10 13.58 -6.98
C LEU A 26 7.50 12.14 -6.68
N PHE A 27 6.65 11.36 -5.99
CA PHE A 27 6.94 9.97 -5.66
C PHE A 27 7.02 9.10 -6.92
N VAL A 28 6.13 9.33 -7.89
CA VAL A 28 6.16 8.70 -9.21
C VAL A 28 7.42 9.14 -9.98
N LYS A 29 7.72 10.45 -10.03
CA LYS A 29 8.90 10.99 -10.71
C LYS A 29 10.21 10.40 -10.20
N TYR A 30 10.34 10.27 -8.88
CA TYR A 30 11.54 9.73 -8.23
C TYR A 30 11.49 8.21 -8.03
N LYS A 31 10.46 7.54 -8.57
CA LYS A 31 10.35 6.08 -8.59
C LYS A 31 10.48 5.47 -7.20
N VAL A 32 9.76 6.03 -6.23
CA VAL A 32 9.71 5.48 -4.86
C VAL A 32 9.29 4.02 -4.92
N ASP A 33 10.00 3.13 -4.23
CA ASP A 33 9.70 1.69 -4.27
C ASP A 33 8.43 1.34 -3.50
N VAL A 34 8.32 1.84 -2.27
CA VAL A 34 7.24 1.53 -1.32
C VAL A 34 7.02 2.72 -0.36
N VAL A 35 5.77 2.95 0.04
CA VAL A 35 5.37 3.95 1.03
C VAL A 35 4.64 3.24 2.17
N PHE A 36 5.14 3.39 3.39
CA PHE A 36 4.49 2.87 4.60
C PHE A 36 3.69 3.96 5.32
N ALA A 37 2.48 3.59 5.72
CA ALA A 37 1.55 4.37 6.52
C ALA A 37 0.98 3.53 7.68
N GLY A 38 0.40 4.20 8.67
CA GLY A 38 -0.37 3.58 9.74
C GLY A 38 -1.76 4.20 9.77
N HIS A 39 -2.14 4.79 10.91
CA HIS A 39 -3.35 5.58 11.11
C HIS A 39 -4.66 4.79 11.04
N VAL A 40 -4.90 4.07 9.94
CA VAL A 40 -5.99 3.10 9.85
C VAL A 40 -5.57 1.82 10.57
N HIS A 41 -6.41 1.37 11.51
CA HIS A 41 -6.12 0.25 12.39
C HIS A 41 -6.39 -1.11 11.72
N ALA A 42 -5.76 -1.33 10.58
CA ALA A 42 -5.87 -2.54 9.77
C ALA A 42 -4.67 -2.62 8.82
N TYR A 43 -4.62 -3.71 8.05
CA TYR A 43 -3.63 -3.91 7.01
C TYR A 43 -4.22 -3.68 5.61
N GLU A 44 -3.48 -2.98 4.75
CA GLU A 44 -3.77 -2.83 3.32
C GLU A 44 -2.48 -2.74 2.51
N ARG A 45 -2.48 -3.34 1.32
CA ARG A 45 -1.44 -3.20 0.31
C ARG A 45 -2.07 -2.84 -1.02
N SER A 46 -1.60 -1.75 -1.62
CA SER A 46 -2.03 -1.34 -2.95
C SER A 46 -1.31 -2.11 -4.06
N GLU A 47 -1.88 -2.06 -5.26
CA GLU A 47 -1.14 -2.20 -6.51
C GLU A 47 -0.22 -0.99 -6.73
N ARG A 48 0.70 -1.06 -7.70
CA ARG A 48 1.43 0.13 -8.17
C ARG A 48 0.50 0.98 -9.05
N VAL A 49 -0.08 1.99 -8.45
CA VAL A 49 -0.99 2.92 -9.12
C VAL A 49 -0.58 4.36 -8.88
N SER A 50 -0.98 5.23 -9.81
CA SER A 50 -0.87 6.68 -9.65
C SER A 50 -2.19 7.35 -10.01
N ASN A 51 -2.50 8.46 -9.36
CA ASN A 51 -3.61 9.35 -9.71
C ASN A 51 -3.16 10.82 -9.79
N ASP A 52 -2.11 11.07 -10.57
CA ASP A 52 -1.40 12.35 -10.66
C ASP A 52 -1.69 13.13 -11.97
N LYS A 53 -2.64 12.67 -12.80
CA LYS A 53 -2.95 13.26 -14.12
C LYS A 53 -4.14 14.23 -14.13
N TYR A 54 -4.85 14.38 -13.02
CA TYR A 54 -6.00 15.26 -12.94
C TYR A 54 -5.62 16.74 -13.11
N ASN A 55 -6.34 17.49 -13.96
CA ASN A 55 -6.07 18.91 -14.21
C ASN A 55 -7.33 19.81 -14.11
N ILE A 56 -8.32 19.41 -13.31
CA ILE A 56 -9.64 20.04 -13.17
C ILE A 56 -10.58 19.78 -14.35
N THR A 57 -10.13 19.98 -15.60
CA THR A 57 -11.00 19.95 -16.79
C THR A 57 -10.99 18.63 -17.56
N ASN A 58 -9.98 17.78 -17.37
CA ASN A 58 -9.81 16.54 -18.15
C ASN A 58 -10.61 15.33 -17.63
N GLY A 59 -11.17 15.40 -16.42
CA GLY A 59 -11.89 14.28 -15.80
C GLY A 59 -11.04 13.04 -15.48
N ILE A 60 -9.71 13.12 -15.59
CA ILE A 60 -8.80 11.98 -15.34
C ILE A 60 -8.50 11.93 -13.84
N CYS A 61 -9.39 11.31 -13.07
CA CYS A 61 -9.31 11.21 -11.61
C CYS A 61 -9.36 9.77 -11.07
N THR A 62 -9.25 8.77 -11.96
CA THR A 62 -9.23 7.35 -11.60
C THR A 62 -7.77 6.88 -11.46
N PRO A 63 -7.38 6.23 -10.35
CA PRO A 63 -6.08 5.60 -10.25
C PRO A 63 -5.86 4.59 -11.37
N VAL A 64 -4.69 4.65 -12.02
CA VAL A 64 -4.30 3.74 -13.09
C VAL A 64 -3.00 3.04 -12.74
N LYS A 65 -2.80 1.82 -13.26
CA LYS A 65 -1.54 1.10 -13.10
C LYS A 65 -0.37 1.95 -13.62
N ASP A 66 0.66 2.12 -12.80
CA ASP A 66 1.89 2.81 -13.16
C ASP A 66 3.08 2.11 -12.50
N ILE A 67 3.94 1.50 -13.32
CA ILE A 67 5.11 0.76 -12.84
C ILE A 67 6.15 1.66 -12.15
N SER A 68 6.10 2.97 -12.37
CA SER A 68 6.94 3.97 -11.70
C SER A 68 6.39 4.41 -10.34
N ALA A 69 5.13 4.08 -10.03
CA ALA A 69 4.53 4.41 -8.75
C ALA A 69 4.98 3.44 -7.63
N PRO A 70 5.02 3.89 -6.37
CA PRO A 70 5.27 3.04 -5.23
C PRO A 70 4.12 2.06 -5.00
N VAL A 71 4.41 0.98 -4.27
CA VAL A 71 3.39 0.23 -3.53
C VAL A 71 3.07 1.01 -2.25
N TYR A 72 1.80 1.25 -1.96
CA TYR A 72 1.36 1.86 -0.70
C TYR A 72 0.93 0.76 0.26
N ILE A 73 1.47 0.79 1.48
CA ILE A 73 1.18 -0.18 2.52
C ILE A 73 0.69 0.55 3.77
N THR A 74 -0.52 0.22 4.19
CA THR A 74 -1.08 0.58 5.48
C THR A 74 -0.80 -0.57 6.45
N ASN A 75 -0.07 -0.28 7.52
CA ASN A 75 0.31 -1.21 8.57
C ASN A 75 0.12 -0.50 9.93
N GLY A 76 -1.12 -0.09 10.20
CA GLY A 76 -1.53 0.62 11.42
C GLY A 76 -2.13 -0.31 12.48
N ASP A 77 -1.98 -1.61 12.28
CA ASP A 77 -2.60 -2.72 12.99
C ASP A 77 -1.73 -3.26 14.15
N GLY A 78 -0.94 -2.41 14.78
CA GLY A 78 0.00 -2.80 15.85
C GLY A 78 -0.64 -3.14 17.21
N GLY A 79 -1.97 -3.13 17.36
CA GLY A 79 -2.65 -3.47 18.62
C GLY A 79 -3.07 -2.28 19.49
N ASN A 80 -3.49 -1.17 18.88
CA ASN A 80 -3.98 0.01 19.62
C ASN A 80 -5.27 -0.29 20.41
N LEU A 81 -5.57 0.57 21.39
CA LEU A 81 -6.72 0.43 22.29
C LEU A 81 -8.09 0.73 21.65
N GLU A 82 -8.11 1.44 20.52
CA GLU A 82 -9.35 1.82 19.82
C GLU A 82 -9.95 0.63 19.04
N GLY A 83 -9.14 -0.41 18.80
CA GLY A 83 -9.54 -1.63 18.13
C GLY A 83 -9.28 -1.60 16.62
N LEU A 84 -9.74 -2.66 15.93
CA LEU A 84 -9.54 -2.85 14.49
C LEU A 84 -10.54 -2.03 13.67
N ALA A 85 -10.06 -1.46 12.57
CA ALA A 85 -10.91 -0.89 11.52
C ALA A 85 -11.41 -2.02 10.62
N THR A 86 -12.65 -2.49 10.81
CA THR A 86 -13.19 -3.64 10.07
C THR A 86 -14.04 -3.25 8.86
N ASN A 87 -14.51 -2.00 8.80
CA ASN A 87 -15.42 -1.56 7.74
C ASN A 87 -14.63 -1.11 6.50
N MET A 88 -14.78 -1.86 5.40
CA MET A 88 -14.10 -1.63 4.13
C MET A 88 -15.08 -1.14 3.06
N THR A 89 -14.62 -0.26 2.16
CA THR A 89 -15.40 0.12 0.97
C THR A 89 -15.68 -1.12 0.13
N GLN A 90 -16.87 -1.18 -0.47
CA GLN A 90 -17.28 -2.31 -1.32
C GLN A 90 -17.75 -1.82 -2.70
N PRO A 91 -17.36 -2.50 -3.80
CA PRO A 91 -16.42 -3.63 -3.83
C PRO A 91 -14.97 -3.19 -3.51
N GLN A 92 -14.05 -4.16 -3.38
CA GLN A 92 -12.61 -3.86 -3.30
C GLN A 92 -12.19 -3.06 -4.54
N PRO A 93 -11.66 -1.83 -4.37
CA PRO A 93 -11.24 -1.04 -5.50
C PRO A 93 -10.04 -1.69 -6.18
N SER A 94 -9.90 -1.51 -7.50
CA SER A 94 -8.84 -2.13 -8.29
C SER A 94 -7.42 -1.71 -7.90
N TYR A 95 -7.25 -0.62 -7.15
CA TYR A 95 -5.96 -0.22 -6.60
C TYR A 95 -5.57 -0.98 -5.34
N SER A 96 -6.51 -1.64 -4.65
CA SER A 96 -6.23 -2.43 -3.44
C SER A 96 -5.91 -3.85 -3.87
N ALA A 97 -4.69 -4.31 -3.64
CA ALA A 97 -4.27 -5.67 -3.96
C ALA A 97 -4.68 -6.65 -2.86
N TYR A 98 -4.47 -6.27 -1.60
CA TYR A 98 -4.82 -7.07 -0.42
C TYR A 98 -5.23 -6.15 0.73
N ARG A 99 -6.20 -6.57 1.54
CA ARG A 99 -6.62 -5.86 2.74
C ARG A 99 -7.25 -6.82 3.75
N GLU A 100 -6.87 -6.70 5.02
CA GLU A 100 -7.45 -7.49 6.10
C GLU A 100 -7.43 -6.72 7.43
N ALA A 101 -8.52 -6.83 8.20
CA ALA A 101 -8.61 -6.29 9.55
C ALA A 101 -8.20 -7.35 10.58
N SER A 102 -6.89 -7.51 10.76
CA SER A 102 -6.27 -8.30 11.83
C SER A 102 -5.15 -7.49 12.44
N PHE A 103 -4.81 -7.74 13.71
CA PHE A 103 -3.58 -7.18 14.28
C PHE A 103 -2.37 -7.94 13.77
N GLY A 104 -1.25 -7.25 13.62
CA GLY A 104 -0.05 -7.83 13.05
C GLY A 104 1.12 -6.87 13.00
N HIS A 105 2.11 -7.27 12.21
CA HIS A 105 3.26 -6.44 11.88
C HIS A 105 3.80 -6.82 10.50
N GLY A 106 4.52 -5.89 9.87
CA GLY A 106 5.19 -6.11 8.59
C GLY A 106 6.69 -6.18 8.73
N THR A 107 7.34 -6.97 7.88
CA THR A 107 8.80 -7.03 7.79
C THR A 107 9.25 -6.81 6.35
N LEU A 108 10.18 -5.86 6.15
CA LEU A 108 10.84 -5.62 4.86
C LEU A 108 12.29 -6.14 4.90
N TYR A 109 12.55 -7.25 4.21
CA TYR A 109 13.87 -7.83 4.07
C TYR A 109 14.51 -7.46 2.73
N ILE A 110 15.41 -6.48 2.74
CA ILE A 110 16.21 -6.11 1.57
C ILE A 110 17.25 -7.21 1.31
N LYS A 111 17.17 -7.86 0.14
CA LYS A 111 18.11 -8.94 -0.22
C LYS A 111 19.34 -8.41 -0.95
N ASN A 112 19.12 -7.50 -1.91
CA ASN A 112 20.15 -6.89 -2.73
C ASN A 112 19.57 -5.64 -3.43
N ARG A 113 20.32 -5.03 -4.35
CA ARG A 113 19.88 -3.82 -5.07
C ARG A 113 18.63 -4.01 -5.94
N THR A 114 18.24 -5.24 -6.29
CA THR A 114 17.11 -5.52 -7.18
C THR A 114 15.89 -6.11 -6.48
N HIS A 115 16.04 -6.71 -5.29
CA HIS A 115 14.98 -7.45 -4.60
C HIS A 115 14.89 -7.10 -3.12
N ALA A 116 13.66 -6.87 -2.67
CA ALA A 116 13.28 -6.92 -1.26
C ALA A 116 12.05 -7.82 -1.08
N HIS A 117 12.00 -8.58 0.00
CA HIS A 117 10.82 -9.37 0.37
C HIS A 117 10.06 -8.63 1.46
N TYR A 118 8.80 -8.31 1.20
CA TYR A 118 7.89 -7.81 2.22
C TYR A 118 6.95 -8.93 2.65
N SER A 119 6.74 -9.08 3.94
CA SER A 119 5.75 -9.98 4.52
C SER A 119 4.94 -9.27 5.61
N TRP A 120 3.68 -9.66 5.78
CA TRP A 120 2.84 -9.28 6.89
C TRP A 120 2.42 -10.51 7.68
N ASN A 121 2.57 -10.44 9.00
CA ASN A 121 2.37 -11.55 9.93
C ASN A 121 1.26 -11.16 10.92
N ARG A 122 0.21 -11.99 10.98
CA ARG A 122 -0.92 -11.76 11.89
C ARG A 122 -0.62 -12.27 13.29
N ASN A 123 -1.13 -11.59 14.30
CA ASN A 123 -0.91 -11.96 15.69
C ASN A 123 -1.54 -13.30 16.08
N GLN A 124 -2.63 -13.70 15.42
CA GLN A 124 -3.31 -14.98 15.67
C GLN A 124 -2.61 -16.19 15.02
N ASP A 125 -1.69 -15.96 14.08
CA ASP A 125 -0.99 -17.03 13.38
C ASP A 125 0.31 -17.43 14.12
N GLY A 126 0.93 -18.53 13.68
CA GLY A 126 2.27 -18.88 14.13
C GLY A 126 3.30 -17.84 13.68
N TYR A 127 4.36 -17.63 14.48
CA TYR A 127 5.39 -16.59 14.24
C TYR A 127 5.97 -16.58 12.80
N ALA A 128 6.12 -17.74 12.17
CA ALA A 128 6.69 -17.86 10.83
C ALA A 128 5.66 -17.79 9.69
N VAL A 129 4.37 -17.60 9.99
CA VAL A 129 3.30 -17.57 8.99
C VAL A 129 3.17 -16.15 8.41
N GLU A 130 3.37 -16.04 7.10
CA GLU A 130 3.20 -14.81 6.33
C GLU A 130 1.80 -14.82 5.70
N ALA A 131 0.89 -14.01 6.23
CA ALA A 131 -0.50 -13.94 5.77
C ALA A 131 -0.65 -13.17 4.45
N ASP A 132 0.22 -12.19 4.21
CA ASP A 132 0.42 -11.54 2.91
C ASP A 132 1.93 -11.38 2.68
N LYS A 133 2.35 -11.44 1.41
CA LYS A 133 3.75 -11.29 1.02
C LYS A 133 3.90 -10.82 -0.41
N LEU A 134 5.00 -10.14 -0.67
CA LEU A 134 5.34 -9.58 -1.98
C LEU A 134 6.85 -9.54 -2.16
N TRP A 135 7.31 -9.88 -3.37
CA TRP A 135 8.65 -9.50 -3.81
C TRP A 135 8.60 -8.12 -4.45
N LEU A 136 9.23 -7.13 -3.81
CA LEU A 136 9.43 -5.82 -4.39
C LEU A 136 10.63 -5.86 -5.33
N PHE A 137 10.39 -5.55 -6.60
CA PHE A 137 11.48 -5.32 -7.55
C PHE A 137 11.85 -3.85 -7.57
N ASN A 138 13.14 -3.54 -7.39
CA ASN A 138 13.57 -2.16 -7.23
C ASN A 138 13.28 -1.31 -8.48
N ARG A 139 12.62 -0.15 -8.32
CA ARG A 139 12.20 0.71 -9.44
C ARG A 139 13.33 1.36 -10.22
N TYR A 140 14.55 1.33 -9.72
CA TYR A 140 15.74 1.82 -10.41
C TYR A 140 16.53 0.68 -11.08
N TRP A 141 16.84 -0.38 -10.33
CA TRP A 141 17.73 -1.46 -10.76
C TRP A 141 17.01 -2.66 -11.40
N ASN A 142 15.70 -2.83 -11.17
CA ASN A 142 14.88 -3.92 -11.69
C ASN A 142 13.39 -3.51 -11.84
N PRO A 143 13.04 -2.58 -12.74
CA PRO A 143 11.69 -2.03 -12.84
C PRO A 143 10.72 -2.96 -13.59
N LEU A 144 10.66 -4.23 -13.19
CA LEU A 144 9.71 -5.22 -13.71
C LEU A 144 8.38 -5.12 -12.95
N ASP A 145 7.32 -5.66 -13.56
CA ASP A 145 6.01 -5.75 -12.91
C ASP A 145 6.06 -6.80 -11.80
N ASP A 146 6.00 -6.35 -10.54
CA ASP A 146 6.00 -7.19 -9.35
C ASP A 146 4.58 -7.57 -8.88
N SER A 147 3.51 -7.10 -9.54
CA SER A 147 2.12 -7.44 -9.18
C SER A 147 1.81 -8.94 -9.27
N THR A 148 2.58 -9.68 -10.07
CA THR A 148 2.44 -11.14 -10.25
C THR A 148 3.15 -11.98 -9.19
N THR A 149 3.95 -11.35 -8.32
CA THR A 149 4.78 -12.07 -7.34
C THR A 149 4.05 -12.40 -6.04
N HIS A 150 2.80 -11.95 -5.92
CA HIS A 150 1.91 -12.33 -4.83
C HIS A 150 1.42 -13.77 -5.04
N ILE A 151 1.69 -14.64 -4.07
CA ILE A 151 1.14 -16.00 -4.04
C ILE A 151 0.08 -16.01 -2.92
N PRO A 152 -1.21 -16.24 -3.24
CA PRO A 152 -2.29 -16.28 -2.26
C PRO A 152 -2.16 -17.43 -1.25
#